data_AF-A0A1M7AFM6-F1
#
_entry.id   AF-A0A1M7AFM6-F1
#
_cell.length_a   1.000
_cell.length_b   1.000
_cell.length_c   1.000
_cell.angle_alpha   90.00
_cell.angle_beta   90.00
_cell.angle_gamma   90.00
#
_symmetry.space_group_name_H-M   'P 1'
#
loop_
_entity.id
_entity.type
_entity.pdbx_description
1 polymer ?
#
loop_
_entity_poly.entity_id
_entity_poly.type
_entity_poly.pdbx_seq_one_letter_code
_entity_poly.pdbx_strand_id
1 'polypeptide(L)'
;MDQEIAEDKQMQKQAVRLVMIEWKDSRRVIDGWSGLAEIGKQNCCDCVSVGFLIQDDENVKVLVANVADVEFDMQATAGIVIPTGAVTAIKPLVERLT
;
A
#
# COMPACT_ATOMS: atom_id res chain seq x y z
N MET A 1 -8.50 24.20 -11.40
CA MET A 1 -8.89 22.86 -11.87
C MET A 1 -7.84 22.29 -12.82
N ASP A 2 -7.47 22.98 -13.90
CA ASP A 2 -6.48 22.44 -14.87
C ASP A 2 -5.02 22.47 -14.38
N GLN A 3 -4.66 23.42 -13.50
CA GLN A 3 -3.30 23.52 -12.93
C GLN A 3 -3.02 22.44 -11.87
N GLU A 4 -4.04 22.07 -11.08
CA GLU A 4 -3.96 21.04 -10.04
C GLU A 4 -3.74 19.64 -10.65
N ILE A 5 -4.42 19.36 -11.77
CA ILE A 5 -4.23 18.12 -12.56
C ILE A 5 -2.83 18.07 -13.22
N ALA A 6 -2.24 19.22 -13.55
CA ALA A 6 -0.90 19.29 -14.15
C ALA A 6 0.22 19.10 -13.11
N GLU A 7 0.02 19.59 -11.89
CA GLU A 7 0.95 19.40 -10.77
C GLU A 7 1.00 17.93 -10.32
N ASP A 8 -0.15 17.24 -10.30
CA ASP A 8 -0.24 15.79 -10.04
C ASP A 8 0.57 14.95 -11.05
N LYS A 9 0.59 15.35 -12.33
CA LYS A 9 1.36 14.67 -13.39
C LYS A 9 2.86 14.93 -13.30
N GLN A 10 3.28 16.07 -12.76
CA GLN A 10 4.69 16.46 -12.71
C GLN A 10 5.49 15.67 -11.65
N MET A 11 4.80 15.03 -10.69
CA MET A 11 5.42 14.28 -9.58
C MET A 11 5.95 12.89 -10.02
N GLN A 12 5.60 12.42 -11.22
CA GLN A 12 5.87 11.06 -11.73
C GLN A 12 7.24 10.86 -12.39
N LYS A 13 8.24 11.72 -12.13
CA LYS A 13 9.62 11.53 -12.60
C LYS A 13 10.63 11.23 -11.49
N GLN A 14 10.16 10.88 -10.29
CA GLN A 14 11.01 10.32 -9.26
C GLN A 14 11.01 8.79 -9.36
N ALA A 15 12.20 8.20 -9.26
CA ALA A 15 12.37 6.75 -9.17
C ALA A 15 11.44 6.20 -8.06
N VAL A 16 10.45 5.41 -8.46
CA VAL A 16 9.51 4.77 -7.53
C VAL A 16 10.28 3.88 -6.57
N ARG A 17 10.08 4.11 -5.27
CA ARG A 17 10.85 3.45 -4.22
C ARG A 17 10.33 2.02 -4.03
N LEU A 18 11.21 1.03 -4.20
CA LEU A 18 10.91 -0.35 -3.82
C LEU A 18 10.96 -0.49 -2.29
N VAL A 19 9.87 -0.96 -1.70
CA VAL A 19 9.71 -1.09 -0.25
C VAL A 19 8.99 -2.38 0.13
N MET A 20 9.19 -2.81 1.37
CA MET A 20 8.29 -3.72 2.08
C MET A 20 7.47 -2.90 3.08
N ILE A 21 6.14 -3.01 3.03
CA ILE A 21 5.23 -2.38 3.99
C ILE A 21 4.56 -3.46 4.84
N GLU A 22 4.56 -3.23 6.15
CA GLU A 22 3.80 -4.02 7.13
C GLU A 22 2.64 -3.15 7.66
N TRP A 23 1.44 -3.71 7.77
CA TRP A 23 0.27 -3.00 8.30
C TRP A 23 -0.72 -3.94 8.99
N LYS A 24 -1.61 -3.35 9.79
CA LYS A 24 -2.75 -4.04 10.38
C LYS A 24 -3.99 -3.88 9.51
N ASP A 25 -4.69 -4.97 9.21
CA ASP A 25 -5.97 -4.92 8.50
C ASP A 25 -7.08 -5.58 9.31
N SER A 26 -8.32 -5.25 8.97
CA SER A 26 -9.48 -6.01 9.40
C SER A 26 -9.31 -7.49 9.06
N ARG A 27 -9.73 -8.36 10.00
CA ARG A 27 -9.96 -9.77 9.69
C ARG A 27 -11.32 -9.92 9.01
N ARG A 28 -11.58 -11.12 8.49
CA ARG A 28 -12.92 -11.49 8.01
C ARG A 28 -13.98 -11.11 9.05
N VAL A 29 -15.13 -10.68 8.54
CA VAL A 29 -16.33 -10.46 9.36
C VAL A 29 -16.69 -11.77 10.09
N ILE A 30 -17.18 -11.67 11.32
CA ILE A 30 -17.70 -12.84 12.04
C ILE A 30 -19.03 -13.21 11.37
N ASP A 31 -19.12 -14.45 10.88
CA ASP A 31 -20.29 -14.92 10.16
C ASP A 31 -21.47 -15.22 11.12
N GLY A 32 -22.68 -14.83 10.73
CA GLY A 32 -23.91 -15.12 11.47
C GLY A 32 -24.12 -14.27 12.73
N TRP A 33 -25.14 -14.66 13.51
CA TRP A 33 -25.43 -14.04 14.80
C TRP A 33 -24.81 -14.87 15.92
N SER A 34 -24.14 -14.22 16.87
CA SER A 34 -23.57 -14.86 18.06
C SER A 34 -23.83 -14.00 19.28
N GLY A 35 -23.93 -14.61 20.46
CA GLY A 35 -24.04 -13.87 21.70
C GLY A 35 -22.74 -13.10 21.97
N LEU A 36 -22.81 -11.87 22.51
CA LEU A 36 -21.61 -11.08 22.82
C LEU A 36 -20.64 -11.82 23.78
N ALA A 37 -21.16 -12.64 24.68
CA ALA A 37 -20.36 -13.46 25.60
C ALA A 37 -19.59 -14.59 24.90
N GLU A 38 -20.02 -14.97 23.70
CA GLU A 38 -19.39 -16.02 22.88
C GLU A 38 -18.32 -15.45 21.94
N ILE A 39 -18.31 -14.12 21.75
CA ILE A 39 -17.29 -13.44 20.96
C ILE A 39 -15.99 -13.42 21.77
N GLY A 40 -15.08 -14.33 21.43
CA GLY A 40 -13.73 -14.36 21.98
C GLY A 40 -12.91 -13.13 21.59
N LYS A 41 -11.68 -13.05 22.13
CA LYS A 41 -10.72 -11.98 21.79
C LYS A 41 -10.50 -11.93 20.28
N GLN A 42 -10.76 -10.76 19.68
CA GLN A 42 -10.50 -10.49 18.28
C GLN A 42 -9.11 -9.89 18.08
N ASN A 43 -8.51 -10.13 16.92
CA ASN A 43 -7.22 -9.54 16.54
C ASN A 43 -7.28 -9.11 15.07
N CYS A 44 -6.52 -8.08 14.70
CA CYS A 44 -6.33 -7.66 13.30
C CYS A 44 -5.44 -8.66 12.54
N CYS A 45 -5.57 -8.68 11.21
CA CYS A 45 -4.60 -9.31 10.32
C CYS A 45 -3.28 -8.55 10.38
N ASP A 46 -2.18 -9.29 10.41
CA ASP A 46 -0.85 -8.77 10.09
C ASP A 46 -0.61 -8.96 8.61
N CYS A 47 -0.50 -7.86 7.89
CA CYS A 47 -0.30 -7.85 6.45
C CYS A 47 1.11 -7.39 6.13
N VAL A 48 1.70 -8.01 5.11
CA VAL A 48 3.00 -7.63 4.57
C VAL A 48 2.92 -7.70 3.05
N SER A 49 3.49 -6.71 2.39
CA SER A 49 3.62 -6.73 0.93
C SER A 49 4.89 -5.99 0.51
N VAL A 50 5.39 -6.36 -0.66
CA VAL A 50 6.55 -5.76 -1.31
C VAL A 50 6.10 -5.16 -2.64
N GLY A 51 6.55 -3.95 -2.94
CA GLY A 51 6.24 -3.30 -4.20
C GLY A 51 6.81 -1.89 -4.29
N PHE A 52 6.35 -1.16 -5.31
CA PHE A 52 6.76 0.19 -5.59
C PHE A 52 5.79 1.17 -4.94
N LEU A 53 6.30 2.03 -4.07
CA LEU A 53 5.51 3.03 -3.35
C LEU A 53 5.29 4.25 -4.27
N ILE A 54 4.06 4.40 -4.74
CA ILE A 54 3.67 5.45 -5.70
C ILE A 54 2.96 6.64 -5.04
N GLN A 55 2.48 6.47 -3.81
CA GLN A 55 1.90 7.53 -3.00
C GLN A 55 2.26 7.31 -1.54
N ASP A 56 2.75 8.35 -0.89
CA ASP A 56 3.21 8.32 0.50
C ASP A 56 2.80 9.61 1.18
N ASP A 57 1.56 9.67 1.66
CA ASP A 57 1.03 10.85 2.35
C ASP A 57 0.46 10.52 3.72
N GLU A 58 -0.09 11.53 4.41
CA GLU A 58 -0.62 11.41 5.77
C GLU A 58 -1.85 10.49 5.88
N ASN A 59 -2.57 10.26 4.77
CA ASN A 59 -3.81 9.50 4.75
C ASN A 59 -3.58 8.07 4.27
N VAL A 60 -2.81 7.90 3.19
CA VAL A 60 -2.62 6.61 2.54
C VAL A 60 -1.19 6.37 2.05
N LYS A 61 -0.85 5.09 1.99
CA LYS A 61 0.24 4.54 1.17
C LYS A 61 -0.37 3.78 0.01
N VAL A 62 0.11 4.00 -1.21
CA VAL A 62 -0.30 3.20 -2.36
C VAL A 62 0.91 2.44 -2.90
N LEU A 63 0.80 1.11 -2.86
CA LEU A 63 1.83 0.16 -3.27
C LEU A 63 1.38 -0.57 -4.54
N VAL A 64 2.19 -0.58 -5.58
CA VAL A 64 1.94 -1.39 -6.80
C VAL A 64 2.96 -2.52 -6.90
N ALA A 65 2.50 -3.73 -7.19
CA ALA A 65 3.39 -4.89 -7.27
C ALA A 65 4.23 -4.90 -8.56
N ASN A 66 3.66 -4.38 -9.66
CA ASN A 66 4.28 -4.41 -10.97
C ASN A 66 4.33 -3.00 -11.56
N VAL A 67 5.49 -2.64 -12.12
CA VAL A 67 5.68 -1.44 -12.95
C VAL A 67 6.27 -1.90 -14.28
N ALA A 68 5.75 -1.36 -15.37
CA ALA A 68 6.18 -1.61 -16.75
C ALA A 68 6.42 -0.28 -17.46
N ASP A 69 7.05 -0.35 -18.63
CA ASP A 69 7.30 0.83 -19.47
C ASP A 69 8.05 1.96 -18.72
N VAL A 70 9.02 1.57 -17.89
CA VAL A 70 9.74 2.44 -16.95
C VAL A 70 10.51 3.59 -17.61
N GLU A 71 10.76 3.50 -18.91
CA GLU A 71 11.46 4.53 -19.69
C GLU A 71 10.52 5.58 -20.29
N PHE A 72 9.21 5.30 -20.38
CA PHE A 72 8.24 6.14 -21.08
C PHE A 72 7.07 6.56 -20.18
N ASP A 73 6.11 5.66 -19.92
CA ASP A 73 4.82 5.99 -19.28
C ASP A 73 4.61 5.36 -17.90
N MET A 74 5.56 4.55 -17.39
CA MET A 74 5.53 3.96 -16.04
C MET A 74 4.18 3.31 -15.67
N GLN A 75 3.69 2.42 -16.53
CA GLN A 75 2.42 1.73 -16.30
C GLN A 75 2.49 0.82 -15.07
N ALA A 76 1.41 0.75 -14.28
CA ALA A 76 1.39 -0.04 -13.05
C ALA A 76 0.12 -0.90 -12.93
N THR A 77 0.22 -2.02 -12.19
CA THR A 77 -0.92 -2.88 -11.86
C THR A 77 -0.79 -3.48 -10.46
N ALA A 78 -1.88 -4.09 -9.98
CA ALA A 78 -2.00 -4.67 -8.64
C ALA A 78 -1.71 -3.64 -7.52
N GLY A 79 -2.43 -2.51 -7.57
CA GLY A 79 -2.36 -1.47 -6.55
C GLY A 79 -3.06 -1.87 -5.25
N ILE A 80 -2.40 -1.61 -4.13
CA ILE A 80 -2.90 -1.80 -2.77
C ILE A 80 -2.92 -0.42 -2.10
N VAL A 81 -4.09 0.02 -1.65
CA VAL A 81 -4.25 1.25 -0.86
C VAL A 81 -4.25 0.88 0.61
N ILE A 82 -3.35 1.46 1.39
CA ILE A 82 -3.12 1.14 2.79
C ILE A 82 -3.30 2.43 3.60
N PRO A 83 -4.22 2.51 4.57
CA PRO A 83 -4.33 3.68 5.44
C PRO A 83 -3.01 3.90 6.21
N THR A 84 -2.49 5.13 6.19
CA THR A 84 -1.22 5.46 6.84
C THR A 84 -1.24 5.12 8.34
N GLY A 85 -2.36 5.35 9.02
CA GLY A 85 -2.52 5.00 10.44
C GLY A 85 -2.51 3.49 10.75
N ALA A 86 -2.65 2.63 9.75
CA ALA A 86 -2.59 1.18 9.90
C ALA A 86 -1.17 0.61 9.69
N VAL A 87 -0.26 1.39 9.13
CA VAL A 87 1.11 0.98 8.83
C VAL A 87 1.90 0.79 10.12
N THR A 88 2.54 -0.36 10.27
CA THR A 88 3.40 -0.69 11.42
C THR A 88 4.89 -0.57 11.08
N ALA A 89 5.27 -0.75 9.81
CA ALA A 89 6.64 -0.53 9.36
C ALA A 89 6.72 -0.30 7.83
N ILE A 90 7.74 0.45 7.40
CA ILE A 90 8.14 0.58 6.00
C ILE A 90 9.65 0.34 5.92
N LYS A 91 10.08 -0.62 5.11
CA LYS A 91 11.50 -0.98 4.93
C LYS A 91 11.91 -0.74 3.48
N PRO A 92 12.86 0.17 3.20
CA PRO A 92 13.45 0.30 1.87
C PRO A 92 14.12 -1.01 1.45
N LEU A 93 13.93 -1.41 0.20
CA LEU A 93 14.57 -2.58 -0.37
C LEU A 93 15.53 -2.16 -1.47
N VAL A 94 16.59 -2.95 -1.64
CA VAL A 94 17.56 -2.82 -2.72
C VAL A 94 17.69 -4.16 -3.42
N GLU A 95 17.68 -4.12 -4.75
CA GLU A 95 17.99 -5.30 -5.54
C GLU A 95 19.44 -5.73 -5.29
N ARG A 96 19.66 -7.03 -5.13
CA ARG A 96 20.99 -7.63 -5.12
C ARG A 96 21.00 -8.75 -6.15
N LEU A 97 21.71 -8.51 -7.25
CA LEU A 97 22.02 -9.55 -8.23
C LEU A 97 23.10 -10.44 -7.61
N THR A 98 22.77 -11.71 -7.39
CA THR A 98 23.71 -12.76 -6.95
C THR A 98 24.33 -13.47 -8.13
#